data_AF-A0A4Y5RDE1-F1
#
_entry.id   AF-A0A4Y5RDE1-F1
#
_cell.length_a   1.000
_cell.length_b   1.000
_cell.length_c   1.000
_cell.angle_alpha   90.00
_cell.angle_beta   90.00
_cell.angle_gamma   90.00
#
_symmetry.space_group_name_H-M   'P 1'
#
loop_
_entity.id
_entity.type
_entity.pdbx_description
1 polymer ?
#
loop_
_entity_poly.entity_id
_entity_poly.type
_entity_poly.pdbx_seq_one_letter_code
_entity_poly.pdbx_strand_id
1 'polypeptide(L)'
;MAKMFWNIFVAVSLLGYLEARITLPPEIEAFIDKLHAHCIENSDLTEEDHAAYEVGHKNEALMCYMKCLMLESKWMSSDGEIQYDSIIQNAHPSYADLLTAAINKCRSIENGADLCEKSYNFNYCMHQADPENWFLV
;
A
#
# COMPACT_ATOMS: atom_id res chain seq x y z
N MET A 1 38.67 -48.50 11.70
CA MET A 1 39.13 -47.71 12.87
C MET A 1 38.50 -46.34 12.77
N ALA A 2 37.77 -45.96 13.81
CA ALA A 2 36.96 -44.75 13.92
C ALA A 2 37.79 -43.46 13.87
N LYS A 3 37.20 -42.37 13.39
CA LYS A 3 37.07 -41.09 14.13
C LYS A 3 35.79 -40.39 13.67
N MET A 4 34.76 -40.64 14.46
CA MET A 4 33.61 -39.75 14.70
C MET A 4 34.13 -38.42 15.30
N PHE A 5 33.25 -37.43 15.41
CA PHE A 5 33.43 -36.08 15.99
C PHE A 5 33.80 -34.98 14.99
N TRP A 6 32.78 -34.39 14.36
CA TRP A 6 32.46 -32.99 14.66
C TRP A 6 31.00 -32.67 14.25
N ASN A 7 30.05 -32.92 15.17
CA ASN A 7 28.79 -32.18 15.19
C ASN A 7 29.09 -30.73 15.62
N ILE A 8 29.09 -29.77 14.70
CA ILE A 8 28.65 -28.42 15.02
C ILE A 8 27.32 -28.30 14.30
N PHE A 9 26.29 -28.35 15.12
CA PHE A 9 25.06 -27.62 14.94
C PHE A 9 25.28 -26.38 14.06
N VAL A 10 24.97 -26.50 12.76
CA VAL A 10 24.37 -25.36 12.09
C VAL A 10 23.01 -25.25 12.75
N ALA A 11 22.98 -24.52 13.87
CA ALA A 11 21.77 -23.88 14.33
C ALA A 11 21.35 -23.02 13.15
N VAL A 12 20.52 -23.59 12.27
CA VAL A 12 19.65 -22.83 11.40
C VAL A 12 18.82 -22.05 12.40
N SER A 13 19.30 -20.86 12.71
CA SER A 13 18.62 -19.88 13.52
C SER A 13 17.30 -19.65 12.80
N LEU A 14 16.28 -20.36 13.27
CA LEU A 14 14.89 -19.94 13.26
C LEU A 14 14.79 -18.67 14.11
N LEU A 15 15.58 -17.65 13.78
CA LEU A 15 15.08 -16.29 13.83
C LEU A 15 14.05 -16.30 12.72
N GLY A 16 12.83 -16.76 13.06
CA GLY A 16 11.67 -16.40 12.28
C GLY A 16 11.77 -14.88 12.17
N TYR A 17 12.02 -14.40 10.95
CA TYR A 17 11.84 -13.00 10.67
C TYR A 17 10.39 -12.75 11.05
N LEU A 18 10.19 -12.11 12.20
CA LEU A 18 8.92 -11.50 12.51
C LEU A 18 8.84 -10.39 11.47
N GLU A 19 8.30 -10.71 10.29
CA GLU A 19 7.93 -9.71 9.30
C GLU A 19 6.87 -8.86 9.98
N ALA A 20 7.33 -7.81 10.65
CA ALA A 20 6.47 -6.86 11.33
C ALA A 20 5.78 -6.07 10.23
N ARG A 21 4.65 -6.61 9.76
CA ARG A 21 3.72 -5.86 8.93
C ARG A 21 3.25 -4.64 9.71
N ILE A 22 3.00 -3.55 9.00
CA ILE A 22 2.38 -2.35 9.55
C ILE A 22 1.18 -2.71 10.44
N THR A 23 1.21 -2.23 11.69
CA THR A 23 0.09 -2.39 12.62
C THR A 23 -0.71 -1.09 12.63
N LEU A 24 -1.95 -1.16 12.19
CA LEU A 24 -2.84 -0.01 12.12
C LEU A 24 -3.62 0.15 13.44
N PRO A 25 -3.77 1.37 13.97
CA PRO A 25 -4.67 1.60 15.09
C PRO A 25 -6.12 1.30 14.68
N PRO A 26 -6.98 0.81 15.60
CA PRO A 26 -8.37 0.45 15.27
C PRO A 26 -9.20 1.56 14.65
N GLU A 27 -8.92 2.83 14.98
CA GLU A 27 -9.56 3.98 14.35
C GLU A 27 -9.23 4.09 12.86
N ILE A 28 -7.97 3.82 12.50
CA ILE A 28 -7.49 3.88 11.13
C ILE A 28 -8.03 2.69 10.33
N GLU A 29 -8.06 1.49 10.93
CA GLU A 29 -8.70 0.31 10.31
C GLU A 29 -10.17 0.60 9.99
N ALA A 30 -10.94 1.09 10.98
CA ALA A 30 -12.35 1.42 10.77
C ALA A 30 -12.58 2.55 9.74
N PHE A 31 -11.62 3.46 9.58
CA PHE A 31 -11.67 4.47 8.53
C PHE A 31 -11.41 3.85 7.14
N ILE A 32 -10.38 3.02 7.02
CA ILE A 32 -10.02 2.30 5.80
C ILE A 32 -11.15 1.38 5.33
N ASP A 33 -11.78 0.63 6.24
CA ASP A 33 -12.90 -0.25 5.91
C ASP A 33 -14.10 0.52 5.32
N LYS A 34 -14.41 1.69 5.88
CA LYS A 34 -15.48 2.56 5.35
C LYS A 34 -15.13 3.13 3.99
N LEU A 35 -13.85 3.50 3.81
CA LEU A 35 -13.34 4.05 2.56
C LEU A 35 -13.38 2.99 1.45
N HIS A 36 -12.92 1.77 1.75
CA HIS A 36 -13.02 0.61 0.88
C HIS A 36 -14.48 0.35 0.47
N ALA A 37 -15.37 0.17 1.45
CA ALA A 37 -16.78 -0.12 1.20
C ALA A 37 -17.45 0.95 0.32
N HIS A 38 -17.16 2.23 0.60
CA HIS A 38 -17.66 3.34 -0.20
C HIS A 38 -17.17 3.26 -1.66
N CYS A 39 -15.89 3.01 -1.88
CA CYS A 39 -15.31 2.97 -3.21
C CYS A 39 -15.68 1.71 -4.00
N ILE A 40 -15.92 0.58 -3.34
CA ILE A 40 -16.52 -0.61 -3.97
C ILE A 40 -17.97 -0.31 -4.38
N GLU A 41 -18.80 0.22 -3.47
CA GLU A 41 -20.23 0.53 -3.73
C GLU A 41 -20.42 1.53 -4.88
N ASN A 42 -19.47 2.45 -5.07
CA ASN A 42 -19.51 3.46 -6.14
C ASN A 42 -18.71 3.05 -7.40
N SER A 43 -18.39 1.77 -7.54
CA SER A 43 -17.68 1.20 -8.68
C SER A 43 -18.44 0.03 -9.29
N ASP A 44 -17.94 -0.45 -10.44
CA ASP A 44 -18.42 -1.70 -11.06
C ASP A 44 -17.65 -2.94 -10.55
N LEU A 45 -16.86 -2.81 -9.48
CA LEU A 45 -16.07 -3.91 -8.91
C LEU A 45 -16.89 -4.74 -7.93
N THR A 46 -16.60 -6.04 -7.90
CA THR A 46 -16.93 -6.92 -6.77
C THR A 46 -15.75 -7.05 -5.82
N GLU A 47 -16.00 -7.55 -4.61
CA GLU A 47 -14.96 -7.96 -3.67
C GLU A 47 -14.00 -9.00 -4.28
N GLU A 48 -14.51 -9.86 -5.18
CA GLU A 48 -13.68 -10.85 -5.89
C GLU A 48 -12.74 -10.18 -6.91
N ASP A 49 -13.22 -9.17 -7.64
CA ASP A 49 -12.40 -8.40 -8.57
C ASP A 49 -11.28 -7.64 -7.85
N HIS A 50 -11.58 -7.07 -6.68
CA HIS A 50 -10.59 -6.41 -5.81
C HIS A 50 -9.55 -7.40 -5.27
N ALA A 51 -10.01 -8.53 -4.72
CA ALA A 51 -9.13 -9.56 -4.17
C ALA A 51 -8.23 -10.22 -5.24
N ALA A 52 -8.66 -10.22 -6.50
CA ALA A 52 -7.89 -10.72 -7.63
C ALA A 52 -6.89 -9.70 -8.21
N TYR A 53 -6.79 -8.50 -7.63
CA TYR A 53 -5.87 -7.48 -8.15
C TYR A 53 -4.41 -7.94 -8.09
N GLU A 54 -3.75 -7.86 -9.25
CA GLU A 54 -2.31 -8.08 -9.37
C GLU A 54 -1.58 -6.74 -9.55
N VAL A 55 -0.65 -6.45 -8.65
CA VAL A 55 0.17 -5.24 -8.75
C VAL A 55 0.91 -5.21 -10.08
N GLY A 56 0.77 -4.10 -10.81
CA GLY A 56 1.35 -3.96 -12.15
C GLY A 56 0.34 -4.17 -13.28
N HIS A 57 -0.84 -4.72 -13.00
CA HIS A 57 -1.91 -4.83 -13.97
C HIS A 57 -2.80 -3.57 -14.00
N LYS A 58 -2.95 -2.94 -15.18
CA LYS A 58 -3.77 -1.75 -15.38
C LYS A 58 -5.20 -2.13 -15.79
N ASN A 59 -6.03 -2.49 -14.80
CA ASN A 59 -7.47 -2.66 -15.00
C ASN A 59 -8.19 -1.33 -14.70
N GLU A 60 -8.98 -0.84 -15.66
CA GLU A 60 -9.65 0.46 -15.57
C GLU A 60 -10.46 0.65 -14.28
N ALA A 61 -11.30 -0.34 -13.91
CA ALA A 61 -12.14 -0.24 -12.73
C ALA A 61 -11.29 -0.18 -11.44
N LEU A 62 -10.21 -0.96 -11.35
CA LEU A 62 -9.28 -0.92 -10.21
C LEU A 62 -8.45 0.36 -10.14
N MET A 63 -8.02 0.90 -11.28
CA MET A 63 -7.37 2.22 -11.32
C MET A 63 -8.32 3.32 -10.83
N CYS A 64 -9.59 3.26 -11.26
CA CYS A 64 -10.60 4.22 -10.81
C CYS A 64 -11.02 4.02 -9.34
N TYR A 65 -10.95 2.80 -8.82
CA TYR A 65 -11.07 2.52 -7.40
C TYR A 65 -9.95 3.21 -6.61
N MET A 66 -8.68 3.09 -7.04
CA MET A 66 -7.56 3.82 -6.43
C MET A 66 -7.75 5.34 -6.48
N LYS A 67 -8.33 5.87 -7.55
CA LYS A 67 -8.73 7.29 -7.63
C LYS A 67 -9.78 7.64 -6.58
N CYS A 68 -10.83 6.85 -6.44
CA CYS A 68 -11.84 7.05 -5.39
C CYS A 68 -11.19 7.13 -4.01
N LEU A 69 -10.32 6.17 -3.67
CA LEU A 69 -9.59 6.17 -2.40
C LEU A 69 -8.82 7.47 -2.16
N MET A 70 -8.07 7.93 -3.17
CA MET A 70 -7.25 9.13 -3.05
C MET A 70 -8.08 10.42 -2.92
N LEU A 71 -9.22 10.52 -3.61
CA LEU A 71 -10.10 11.68 -3.52
C LEU A 71 -10.82 11.73 -2.16
N GLU A 72 -11.40 10.62 -1.72
CA GLU A 72 -12.17 10.54 -0.49
C GLU A 72 -11.29 10.66 0.77
N SER A 73 -10.06 10.15 0.72
CA SER A 73 -9.04 10.38 1.77
C SER A 73 -8.40 11.77 1.72
N LYS A 74 -8.70 12.57 0.68
CA LYS A 74 -8.07 13.88 0.39
C LYS A 74 -6.57 13.82 0.15
N TRP A 75 -6.06 12.65 -0.24
CA TRP A 75 -4.69 12.48 -0.70
C TRP A 75 -4.49 13.05 -2.11
N MET A 76 -5.58 13.18 -2.87
CA MET A 76 -5.63 13.86 -4.17
C MET A 76 -6.79 14.86 -4.18
N SER A 77 -6.58 16.03 -4.76
CA SER A 77 -7.66 16.99 -5.06
C SER A 77 -8.39 16.63 -6.35
N SER A 78 -9.57 17.23 -6.58
CA SER A 78 -10.40 16.93 -7.76
C SER A 78 -9.76 17.30 -9.11
N ASP A 79 -8.74 18.15 -9.11
CA ASP A 79 -7.93 18.50 -10.29
C ASP A 79 -6.71 17.57 -10.49
N GLY A 80 -6.51 16.60 -9.59
CA GLY A 80 -5.49 15.58 -9.67
C GLY A 80 -4.17 15.91 -8.97
N GLU A 81 -4.09 16.98 -8.17
CA GLU A 81 -2.88 17.27 -7.38
C GLU A 81 -2.80 16.34 -6.16
N ILE A 82 -1.68 15.62 -6.01
CA ILE A 82 -1.42 14.75 -4.87
C ILE A 82 -0.86 15.58 -3.72
N GLN A 83 -1.49 15.50 -2.56
CA GLN A 83 -1.28 16.37 -1.40
C GLN A 83 -0.15 15.83 -0.48
N TYR A 84 1.03 15.54 -1.05
CA TYR A 84 2.12 14.81 -0.37
C TYR A 84 2.45 15.29 1.05
N ASP A 85 2.60 16.60 1.23
CA ASP A 85 2.98 17.15 2.54
C ASP A 85 1.83 17.08 3.55
N SER A 86 0.58 17.21 3.09
CA SER A 86 -0.60 17.00 3.93
C SER A 86 -0.70 15.55 4.39
N ILE A 87 -0.44 14.58 3.50
CA ILE A 87 -0.46 13.16 3.85
C ILE A 87 0.58 12.87 4.94
N ILE A 88 1.80 13.38 4.80
CA ILE A 88 2.88 13.20 5.79
C ILE A 88 2.51 13.85 7.13
N GLN A 89 2.01 15.09 7.11
CA GLN A 89 1.69 15.84 8.33
C GLN A 89 0.55 15.20 9.15
N ASN A 90 -0.39 14.53 8.48
CA ASN A 90 -1.55 13.91 9.12
C ASN A 90 -1.38 12.41 9.38
N ALA A 91 -0.21 11.82 9.08
CA ALA A 91 0.05 10.41 9.28
C ALA A 91 0.03 10.05 10.78
N HIS A 92 -0.60 8.93 11.13
CA HIS A 92 -0.60 8.46 12.51
C HIS A 92 0.83 8.06 12.95
N PRO A 93 1.26 8.39 14.18
CA PRO A 93 2.63 8.12 14.64
C PRO A 93 3.09 6.66 14.54
N SER A 94 2.16 5.69 14.60
CA SER A 94 2.49 4.26 14.51
C SER A 94 3.03 3.83 13.14
N TYR A 95 2.79 4.60 12.08
CA TYR A 95 3.24 4.29 10.72
C TYR A 95 3.79 5.50 9.94
N ALA A 96 3.88 6.67 10.57
CA ALA A 96 4.28 7.91 9.90
C ALA A 96 5.66 7.81 9.22
N ASP A 97 6.63 7.15 9.85
CA ASP A 97 7.98 7.01 9.30
C ASP A 97 8.00 6.17 8.02
N LEU A 98 7.28 5.03 8.03
CA LEU A 98 7.14 4.15 6.86
C LEU A 98 6.45 4.89 5.70
N LEU A 99 5.31 5.52 5.99
CA LEU A 99 4.54 6.27 5.00
C LEU A 99 5.35 7.44 4.42
N THR A 100 6.07 8.18 5.27
CA THR A 100 6.92 9.31 4.84
C THR A 100 8.06 8.84 3.95
N ALA A 101 8.73 7.74 4.30
CA ALA A 101 9.79 7.16 3.50
C ALA A 101 9.30 6.74 2.11
N ALA A 102 8.11 6.12 2.03
CA ALA A 102 7.51 5.73 0.77
C ALA A 102 7.08 6.94 -0.08
N ILE A 103 6.38 7.90 0.52
CA ILE A 103 5.92 9.13 -0.16
C ILE A 103 7.09 9.92 -0.75
N ASN A 104 8.20 10.04 -0.01
CA ASN A 104 9.36 10.78 -0.50
C ASN A 104 10.01 10.15 -1.74
N LYS A 105 9.86 8.84 -1.95
CA LYS A 105 10.26 8.16 -3.19
C LYS A 105 9.26 8.37 -4.35
N CYS A 106 8.04 8.80 -4.04
CA CYS A 106 6.90 8.88 -4.97
C CYS A 106 6.37 10.31 -5.21
N ARG A 107 7.22 11.33 -5.03
CA ARG A 107 6.84 12.74 -5.24
C ARG A 107 6.68 13.16 -6.70
N SER A 108 7.11 12.32 -7.64
CA SER A 108 7.03 12.58 -9.09
C SER A 108 6.25 11.47 -9.75
N ILE A 109 4.94 11.68 -9.91
CA ILE A 109 4.02 10.72 -10.53
C ILE A 109 3.58 11.24 -11.88
N GLU A 110 3.68 10.37 -12.89
CA GLU A 110 3.19 10.65 -14.23
C GLU A 110 1.66 10.79 -14.22
N ASN A 111 1.14 11.80 -14.93
CA ASN A 111 -0.30 12.05 -14.99
C ASN A 111 -1.10 10.91 -15.65
N GLY A 112 -0.49 10.06 -16.48
CA GLY A 112 -1.24 9.08 -17.27
C GLY A 112 -2.23 9.71 -18.25
N ALA A 113 -3.16 8.91 -18.75
CA ALA A 113 -4.25 9.32 -19.63
C ALA A 113 -5.37 10.07 -18.89
N ASP A 114 -5.59 9.74 -17.61
CA ASP A 114 -6.60 10.34 -16.74
C ASP A 114 -6.24 10.19 -15.25
N LEU A 115 -7.14 10.63 -14.37
CA LEU A 115 -6.93 10.54 -12.92
C LEU A 115 -6.93 9.10 -12.40
N CYS A 116 -7.59 8.16 -13.07
CA CYS A 116 -7.55 6.75 -12.67
C CYS A 116 -6.13 6.20 -12.87
N GLU A 117 -5.55 6.42 -14.05
CA GLU A 117 -4.17 5.99 -14.33
C GLU A 117 -3.15 6.74 -13.46
N LYS A 118 -3.35 8.04 -13.19
CA LYS A 118 -2.51 8.78 -12.24
C LYS A 118 -2.51 8.15 -10.84
N SER A 119 -3.68 7.83 -10.33
CA SER A 119 -3.85 7.20 -9.01
C SER A 119 -3.22 5.81 -8.96
N TYR A 120 -3.34 5.04 -10.05
CA TYR A 120 -2.61 3.79 -10.20
C TYR A 120 -1.10 3.99 -10.19
N ASN A 121 -0.57 4.95 -10.94
CA ASN A 121 0.88 5.20 -11.00
C ASN A 121 1.43 5.56 -9.61
N PHE A 122 0.69 6.34 -8.83
CA PHE A 122 1.02 6.63 -7.43
C PHE A 122 1.02 5.37 -6.57
N ASN A 123 -0.06 4.57 -6.59
CA ASN A 123 -0.15 3.34 -5.79
C ASN A 123 0.92 2.31 -6.18
N TYR A 124 1.20 2.16 -7.47
CA TYR A 124 2.29 1.33 -7.96
C TYR A 124 3.65 1.81 -7.45
N CYS A 125 3.90 3.12 -7.46
CA CYS A 125 5.11 3.67 -6.86
C CYS A 125 5.20 3.36 -5.36
N MET A 126 4.11 3.54 -4.61
CA MET A 126 4.07 3.27 -3.17
C MET A 126 4.38 1.79 -2.88
N HIS A 127 3.83 0.87 -3.67
CA HIS A 127 4.19 -0.55 -3.60
C HIS A 127 5.68 -0.77 -3.89
N GLN A 128 6.25 -0.17 -4.94
CA GLN A 128 7.69 -0.31 -5.23
C GLN A 128 8.57 0.28 -4.14
N ALA A 129 8.09 1.33 -3.47
CA ALA A 129 8.80 2.02 -2.40
C ALA A 129 8.89 1.20 -1.10
N ASP A 130 7.85 0.41 -0.80
CA ASP A 130 7.71 -0.44 0.38
C ASP A 130 6.74 -1.62 0.15
N PRO A 131 7.17 -2.69 -0.55
CA PRO A 131 6.29 -3.80 -0.90
C PRO A 131 5.89 -4.68 0.30
N GLU A 132 6.62 -4.59 1.42
CA GLU A 132 6.33 -5.37 2.63
C GLU A 132 5.15 -4.80 3.42
N ASN A 133 4.99 -3.47 3.41
CA ASN A 133 3.95 -2.77 4.18
C ASN A 133 2.82 -2.19 3.31
N TRP A 134 2.97 -2.21 1.99
CA TRP A 134 1.91 -1.77 1.09
C TRP A 134 0.78 -2.80 1.03
N PHE A 135 -0.45 -2.29 1.02
CA PHE A 135 -1.64 -3.07 0.72
C PHE A 135 -2.61 -2.20 -0.09
N LEU A 136 -3.42 -2.83 -0.94
CA LEU A 136 -4.57 -2.15 -1.52
C LEU A 136 -5.66 -2.09 -0.45
N VAL A 137 -6.07 -0.87 -0.09
CA VAL A 137 -7.26 -0.64 0.76
C VAL A 137 -8.43 -1.38 0.20
#